data_AF-A0A930U2X6-F1
#
_entry.id   AF-A0A930U2X6-F1
#
_cell.length_a   1.000
_cell.length_b   1.000
_cell.length_c   1.000
_cell.angle_alpha   90.00
_cell.angle_beta   90.00
_cell.angle_gamma   90.00
#
_symmetry.space_group_name_H-M   'P 1'
#
loop_
_entity.id
_entity.type
_entity.pdbx_description
1 polymer ?
#
loop_
_entity_poly.entity_id
_entity_poly.type
_entity_poly.pdbx_seq_one_letter_code
_entity_poly.pdbx_strand_id
1 'polypeptide(L)'
;MTLTSILILMLFTFGASIFYVLLCIEKRTWAIAFPAKLSRSVPEEEVRFVHQSLQRLIPLLPPSNGIVVVGGGGALLWQAIQRGWDWAAVLILGIWLGGLLYIIVIGRIAAAVKDVWTTASNGELHAVNRGVKNLIHQHFNGLLHAIGVILLQLGLVVF
;
A
#
# COMPACT_ATOMS: atom_id res chain seq x y z
N MET A 1 -23.15 9.34 11.57
CA MET A 1 -22.18 8.98 10.52
C MET A 1 -22.60 9.63 9.21
N THR A 2 -21.73 10.43 8.57
CA THR A 2 -22.08 11.15 7.32
C THR A 2 -21.83 10.26 6.09
N LEU A 3 -22.45 10.59 4.95
CA LEU A 3 -22.19 9.91 3.66
C LEU A 3 -20.69 9.97 3.31
N THR A 4 -20.03 11.12 3.56
CA THR A 4 -18.60 11.31 3.34
C THR A 4 -17.76 10.33 4.16
N SER A 5 -18.10 10.14 5.44
CA SER A 5 -17.39 9.17 6.31
C SER A 5 -17.57 7.72 5.85
N ILE A 6 -18.78 7.35 5.39
CA ILE A 6 -19.03 6.02 4.82
C ILE A 6 -18.17 5.80 3.58
N LEU A 7 -18.14 6.78 2.68
CA LEU A 7 -17.35 6.70 1.45
C LEU A 7 -15.84 6.57 1.74
N ILE A 8 -15.31 7.35 2.69
CA ILE A 8 -13.93 7.23 3.15
C ILE A 8 -13.66 5.81 3.65
N LEU A 9 -14.47 5.31 4.58
CA LEU A 9 -14.30 3.96 5.12
C LEU A 9 -14.35 2.90 4.01
N MET A 10 -15.28 2.99 3.05
CA MET A 10 -15.36 2.06 1.93
C MET A 10 -14.11 2.09 1.05
N LEU A 11 -13.65 3.29 0.63
CA LEU A 11 -12.49 3.45 -0.24
C LEU A 11 -11.19 2.96 0.42
N PHE A 12 -10.99 3.31 1.69
CA PHE A 12 -9.79 2.90 2.41
C PHE A 12 -9.83 1.42 2.81
N THR A 13 -11.02 0.85 3.07
CA THR A 13 -11.18 -0.61 3.27
C THR A 13 -10.90 -1.37 1.98
N PHE A 14 -11.36 -0.86 0.84
CA PHE A 14 -11.03 -1.40 -0.47
C PHE A 14 -9.51 -1.37 -0.71
N GLY A 15 -8.85 -0.23 -0.45
CA GLY A 15 -7.39 -0.12 -0.55
C GLY A 15 -6.64 -1.07 0.38
N ALA A 16 -7.04 -1.14 1.65
CA ALA A 16 -6.48 -2.08 2.61
C ALA A 16 -6.65 -3.54 2.14
N SER A 17 -7.80 -3.88 1.56
CA SER A 17 -8.06 -5.23 1.04
C SER A 17 -7.14 -5.58 -0.12
N ILE A 18 -6.88 -4.64 -1.05
CA ILE A 18 -5.92 -4.84 -2.14
C ILE A 18 -4.54 -5.18 -1.57
N PHE A 19 -4.01 -4.34 -0.67
CA PHE A 19 -2.69 -4.57 -0.09
C PHE A 19 -2.63 -5.84 0.74
N TYR A 20 -3.70 -6.17 1.47
CA TYR A 20 -3.79 -7.42 2.22
C TYR A 20 -3.72 -8.65 1.30
N VAL A 21 -4.44 -8.66 0.17
CA VAL A 21 -4.39 -9.77 -0.78
C VAL A 21 -2.99 -9.91 -1.39
N LEU A 22 -2.33 -8.81 -1.75
CA LEU A 22 -0.94 -8.84 -2.24
C LEU A 22 0.00 -9.43 -1.19
N LEU A 23 -0.13 -8.98 0.05
CA LEU A 23 0.69 -9.47 1.16
C LEU A 23 0.44 -10.96 1.46
N CYS A 24 -0.76 -11.47 1.24
CA CYS A 24 -1.06 -12.90 1.31
C CYS A 24 -0.32 -13.70 0.23
N ILE A 25 -0.24 -13.18 -1.00
CA ILE A 25 0.54 -13.80 -2.10
C ILE A 25 2.04 -13.78 -1.74
N GLU A 26 2.52 -12.67 -1.18
CA GLU A 26 3.93 -12.46 -0.85
C GLU A 26 4.38 -13.14 0.45
N LYS A 27 3.47 -13.71 1.23
CA LYS A 27 3.72 -14.29 2.57
C LYS A 27 4.88 -15.29 2.59
N ARG A 28 5.05 -16.05 1.49
CA ARG A 28 6.16 -17.02 1.34
C ARG A 28 7.53 -16.33 1.32
N THR A 29 7.61 -15.15 0.71
CA THR A 29 8.83 -14.37 0.52
C THR A 29 9.09 -13.30 1.60
N TRP A 30 8.25 -13.17 2.63
CA TRP A 30 8.42 -12.13 3.66
C TRP A 30 9.77 -12.18 4.39
N ALA A 31 10.40 -13.35 4.49
CA ALA A 31 11.73 -13.47 5.09
C ALA A 31 12.82 -12.69 4.33
N ILE A 32 12.61 -12.43 3.03
CA ILE A 32 13.50 -11.58 2.22
C ILE A 32 13.36 -10.11 2.62
N ALA A 33 12.14 -9.68 2.95
CA ALA A 33 11.86 -8.31 3.38
C ALA A 33 12.25 -8.06 4.84
N PHE A 34 11.99 -9.02 5.73
CA PHE A 34 12.17 -8.89 7.18
C PHE A 34 13.13 -9.95 7.75
N PRO A 35 14.39 -10.00 7.31
CA PRO A 35 15.34 -11.05 7.72
C PRO A 35 15.62 -11.04 9.22
N ALA A 36 15.56 -9.87 9.87
CA ALA A 36 15.75 -9.74 11.32
C ALA A 36 14.62 -10.39 12.16
N LYS A 37 13.46 -10.65 11.57
CA LYS A 37 12.28 -11.23 12.24
C LYS A 37 11.98 -12.66 11.79
N LEU A 38 12.44 -13.04 10.60
CA LEU A 38 12.09 -14.30 9.93
C LEU A 38 13.37 -14.98 9.45
N SER A 39 13.95 -15.83 10.31
CA SER A 39 15.19 -16.57 10.04
C SER A 39 14.93 -17.85 9.24
N ARG A 40 14.37 -17.73 8.03
CA ARG A 40 14.22 -18.86 7.11
C ARG A 40 14.80 -18.55 5.74
N SER A 41 15.50 -19.51 5.15
CA SER A 41 15.88 -19.46 3.74
C SER A 41 14.62 -19.57 2.89
N VAL A 42 14.49 -18.70 1.90
CA VAL A 42 13.39 -18.77 0.92
C VAL A 42 13.89 -19.49 -0.33
N PRO A 43 13.25 -20.60 -0.74
CA PRO A 43 13.61 -21.29 -1.97
C PRO A 43 13.51 -20.36 -3.18
N GLU A 44 14.46 -20.46 -4.10
CA GLU A 44 14.51 -19.63 -5.31
C GLU A 44 13.21 -19.71 -6.13
N GLU A 45 12.63 -20.90 -6.23
CA GLU A 45 11.36 -21.14 -6.91
C GLU A 45 10.21 -20.29 -6.34
N GLU A 46 10.16 -20.10 -5.02
CA GLU A 46 9.13 -19.28 -4.38
C GLU A 46 9.33 -17.81 -4.70
N VAL A 47 10.59 -17.34 -4.71
CA VAL A 47 10.92 -15.96 -5.07
C VAL A 47 10.48 -15.67 -6.50
N ARG A 48 10.84 -16.56 -7.43
CA ARG A 48 10.50 -16.39 -8.85
C ARG A 48 8.99 -16.48 -9.09
N PHE A 49 8.29 -17.36 -8.39
CA PHE A 49 6.83 -17.46 -8.44
C PHE A 49 6.15 -16.16 -7.96
N VAL A 50 6.58 -15.62 -6.82
CA VAL A 50 6.03 -14.36 -6.30
C VAL A 50 6.38 -13.22 -7.24
N HIS A 51 7.62 -13.10 -7.71
CA HIS A 51 8.02 -12.08 -8.66
C HIS A 51 7.15 -12.11 -9.94
N GLN A 52 6.94 -13.29 -10.52
CA GLN A 52 6.11 -13.44 -11.71
C GLN A 52 4.64 -13.06 -11.44
N SER A 53 4.12 -13.42 -10.27
CA SER A 53 2.77 -13.04 -9.83
C SER A 53 2.65 -11.52 -9.71
N LEU A 54 3.62 -10.86 -9.08
CA LEU A 54 3.67 -9.41 -8.95
C LEU A 54 3.79 -8.71 -10.31
N GLN A 55 4.63 -9.23 -11.20
CA GLN A 55 4.78 -8.71 -12.57
C GLN A 55 3.45 -8.72 -13.34
N ARG A 56 2.62 -9.76 -13.15
CA ARG A 56 1.27 -9.85 -13.75
C ARG A 56 0.24 -8.94 -13.09
N LEU A 57 0.41 -8.62 -11.80
CA LEU A 57 -0.52 -7.78 -11.04
C LEU A 57 -0.22 -6.28 -11.16
N ILE A 58 1.03 -5.90 -11.44
CA ILE A 58 1.44 -4.50 -11.64
C ILE A 58 0.58 -3.71 -12.65
N PRO A 59 0.06 -4.24 -13.77
CA PRO A 59 -0.79 -3.44 -14.65
C PRO A 59 -2.21 -3.22 -14.08
N LEU A 60 -2.67 -4.08 -13.17
CA LEU A 60 -4.00 -4.02 -12.55
C LEU A 60 -4.05 -3.13 -11.31
N LEU A 61 -2.90 -2.93 -10.66
CA LEU A 61 -2.79 -2.15 -9.42
C LEU A 61 -2.93 -0.63 -9.61
N PRO A 62 -2.37 0.03 -10.65
CA PRO A 62 -2.46 1.48 -10.83
C PRO A 62 -3.90 1.99 -10.96
N PRO A 63 -4.80 1.35 -11.74
CA PRO A 63 -6.20 1.77 -11.78
C PRO A 63 -6.89 1.63 -10.42
N SER A 64 -6.70 0.47 -9.77
CA SER A 64 -7.38 0.13 -8.52
C SER A 64 -6.91 1.01 -7.35
N ASN A 65 -5.59 1.22 -7.24
CA ASN A 65 -5.01 2.09 -6.21
C ASN A 65 -5.23 3.57 -6.55
N GLY A 66 -5.31 3.94 -7.83
CA GLY A 66 -5.65 5.29 -8.26
C GLY A 66 -7.02 5.75 -7.76
N ILE A 67 -8.01 4.85 -7.74
CA ILE A 67 -9.35 5.11 -7.16
C ILE A 67 -9.24 5.45 -5.67
N VAL A 68 -8.44 4.69 -4.91
CA VAL A 68 -8.24 4.95 -3.48
C VAL A 68 -7.48 6.25 -3.27
N VAL A 69 -6.46 6.51 -4.10
CA VAL A 69 -5.64 7.71 -3.98
C VAL A 69 -6.42 8.99 -4.26
N VAL A 70 -7.04 9.05 -5.44
CA VAL A 70 -7.76 10.23 -5.90
C VAL A 70 -9.11 10.34 -5.20
N GLY A 71 -9.87 9.25 -5.14
CA GLY A 71 -11.18 9.21 -4.50
C GLY A 71 -11.09 9.38 -2.98
N GLY A 72 -10.18 8.66 -2.32
CA GLY A 72 -9.97 8.77 -0.88
C GLY A 72 -9.41 10.12 -0.48
N GLY A 73 -8.43 10.64 -1.23
CA GLY A 73 -7.90 11.99 -1.03
C GLY A 73 -8.97 13.08 -1.23
N GLY A 74 -9.77 12.98 -2.30
CA GLY A 74 -10.87 13.90 -2.56
C GLY A 74 -11.94 13.85 -1.46
N ALA A 75 -12.30 12.65 -0.98
CA ALA A 75 -13.27 12.49 0.10
C ALA A 75 -12.76 13.04 1.45
N LEU A 76 -11.48 12.83 1.77
CA LEU A 76 -10.85 13.40 2.98
C LEU A 76 -10.78 14.93 2.91
N LEU A 77 -10.41 15.49 1.76
CA LEU A 77 -10.39 16.94 1.55
C LEU A 77 -11.81 17.52 1.70
N TRP A 78 -12.79 16.86 1.10
CA TRP A 78 -14.19 17.26 1.22
C TRP A 78 -14.69 17.18 2.67
N GLN A 79 -14.31 16.14 3.42
CA GLN A 79 -14.60 16.05 4.85
C GLN A 79 -14.00 17.21 5.62
N ALA A 80 -12.74 17.58 5.35
CA ALA A 80 -12.10 18.72 6.01
C ALA A 80 -12.84 20.03 5.75
N ILE A 81 -13.29 20.26 4.51
CA ILE A 81 -14.12 21.42 4.16
C ILE A 81 -15.46 21.39 4.91
N GLN A 82 -16.17 20.25 4.89
CA GLN A 82 -17.47 20.10 5.56
C GLN A 82 -17.39 20.32 7.08
N ARG A 83 -16.26 19.96 7.69
CA ARG A 83 -16.02 20.10 9.13
C ARG A 83 -15.35 21.42 9.50
N GLY A 84 -15.20 22.35 8.57
CA GLY A 84 -14.58 23.65 8.82
C GLY A 84 -13.12 23.56 9.26
N TRP A 85 -12.39 22.56 8.75
CA TRP A 85 -10.98 22.31 9.06
C TRP A 85 -10.69 22.06 10.55
N ASP A 86 -11.59 21.33 11.23
CA ASP A 86 -11.32 20.89 12.59
C ASP A 86 -10.03 20.05 12.69
N TRP A 87 -9.45 20.01 13.89
CA TRP A 87 -8.17 19.36 14.12
C TRP A 87 -8.19 17.87 13.74
N ALA A 88 -9.32 17.18 13.94
CA ALA A 88 -9.47 15.76 13.61
C ALA A 88 -9.41 15.53 12.09
N ALA A 89 -10.16 16.30 11.28
CA ALA A 89 -10.11 16.17 9.84
C ALA A 89 -8.76 16.57 9.27
N VAL A 90 -8.14 17.63 9.81
CA VAL A 90 -6.80 18.08 9.42
C VAL A 90 -5.76 17.01 9.74
N LEU A 91 -5.84 16.36 10.90
CA LEU A 91 -4.92 15.28 11.30
C LEU A 91 -5.03 14.09 10.36
N ILE A 92 -6.25 13.62 10.07
CA ILE A 92 -6.47 12.47 9.16
C ILE A 92 -5.94 12.79 7.76
N LEU A 93 -6.29 13.97 7.23
CA LEU A 93 -5.81 14.42 5.92
C LEU A 93 -4.27 14.57 5.91
N GLY A 94 -3.69 15.13 6.96
CA GLY A 94 -2.25 15.31 7.11
C GLY A 94 -1.49 13.99 7.15
N ILE A 95 -1.99 13.00 7.91
CA ILE A 95 -1.41 11.65 7.95
C ILE A 95 -1.51 10.98 6.59
N TRP A 96 -2.65 11.11 5.92
CA TRP A 96 -2.83 10.57 4.57
C TRP A 96 -1.85 11.19 3.56
N LEU A 97 -1.77 12.53 3.51
CA LEU A 97 -0.87 13.26 2.61
C LEU A 97 0.60 12.98 2.93
N GLY A 98 0.98 13.00 4.20
CA GLY A 98 2.33 12.68 4.66
C GLY A 98 2.72 11.25 4.29
N GLY A 99 1.80 10.30 4.44
CA GLY A 99 1.99 8.93 4.03
C GLY A 99 2.15 8.75 2.52
N LEU A 100 1.33 9.44 1.73
CA LEU A 100 1.42 9.43 0.27
C LEU A 100 2.75 10.04 -0.20
N LEU A 101 3.16 11.16 0.40
CA LEU A 101 4.45 11.80 0.13
C LEU A 101 5.62 10.87 0.48
N TYR A 102 5.55 10.18 1.63
CA TYR A 102 6.55 9.21 2.04
C TYR A 102 6.69 8.08 1.01
N ILE A 103 5.58 7.48 0.56
CA ILE A 103 5.59 6.38 -0.42
C ILE A 103 6.19 6.84 -1.77
N ILE A 104 5.86 8.06 -2.21
CA ILE A 104 6.34 8.60 -3.48
C ILE A 104 7.83 8.96 -3.41
N VAL A 105 8.23 9.73 -2.40
CA VAL A 105 9.57 10.33 -2.32
C VAL A 105 10.59 9.36 -1.73
N ILE A 106 10.29 8.80 -0.56
CA ILE A 106 11.21 7.92 0.17
C ILE A 106 11.05 6.49 -0.32
N GLY A 107 9.81 6.02 -0.44
CA GLY A 107 9.49 4.68 -0.92
C GLY A 107 9.81 4.46 -2.39
N ARG A 108 9.89 5.54 -3.19
CA ARG A 108 10.19 5.53 -4.63
C ARG A 108 9.39 4.46 -5.37
N ILE A 109 8.09 4.38 -5.09
CA ILE A 109 7.19 3.32 -5.59
C ILE A 109 7.31 3.10 -7.10
N ALA A 110 7.42 4.17 -7.89
CA ALA A 110 7.57 4.07 -9.34
C ALA A 110 8.86 3.33 -9.76
N ALA A 111 9.96 3.54 -9.02
CA ALA A 111 11.21 2.84 -9.26
C ALA A 111 11.11 1.36 -8.83
N ALA A 112 10.46 1.07 -7.70
CA ALA A 112 10.25 -0.30 -7.24
C ALA A 112 9.38 -1.11 -8.21
N VAL A 113 8.28 -0.52 -8.68
CA VAL A 113 7.40 -1.12 -9.69
C VAL A 113 8.13 -1.33 -11.00
N LYS A 114 8.91 -0.33 -11.45
CA LYS A 114 9.73 -0.45 -12.67
C LYS A 114 10.76 -1.58 -12.55
N ASP A 115 11.47 -1.70 -11.42
CA ASP A 115 12.47 -2.75 -11.17
C ASP A 115 11.85 -4.15 -11.35
N VAL A 116 10.67 -4.40 -10.76
CA VAL A 116 9.94 -5.67 -10.92
C VAL A 116 9.42 -5.88 -12.34
N TRP A 117 8.94 -4.81 -12.98
CA TRP A 117 8.40 -4.91 -14.33
C TRP A 117 9.48 -5.25 -15.37
N THR A 118 10.64 -4.61 -15.27
CA THR A 118 11.72 -4.74 -16.26
C THR A 118 12.66 -5.91 -15.98
N THR A 119 12.71 -6.40 -14.74
CA THR A 119 13.54 -7.56 -14.40
C THR A 119 12.88 -8.83 -14.92
N ALA A 120 13.63 -9.65 -15.66
CA ALA A 120 13.14 -10.95 -16.09
C ALA A 120 13.00 -11.88 -14.87
N SER A 121 11.86 -12.56 -14.74
CA SER A 121 11.61 -13.47 -13.62
C SER A 121 12.58 -14.67 -13.55
N ASN A 122 13.25 -15.00 -14.66
CA ASN A 122 14.33 -15.99 -14.76
C ASN A 122 15.74 -15.37 -14.74
N GLY A 123 15.86 -14.06 -14.47
CA GLY A 123 17.12 -13.33 -14.40
C GLY A 123 17.90 -13.61 -13.11
N GLU A 124 18.92 -12.77 -12.85
CA GLU A 124 19.78 -12.88 -11.68
C GLU A 124 18.98 -12.82 -10.36
N LEU A 125 19.17 -13.81 -9.49
CA LEU A 125 18.38 -13.98 -8.27
C LEU A 125 18.46 -12.77 -7.33
N HIS A 126 19.62 -12.10 -7.25
CA HIS A 126 19.77 -10.89 -6.44
C HIS A 126 18.89 -9.73 -6.90
N ALA A 127 18.75 -9.54 -8.22
CA ALA A 127 17.89 -8.52 -8.79
C ALA A 127 16.41 -8.84 -8.52
N VAL A 128 15.99 -10.09 -8.75
CA VAL A 128 14.62 -10.56 -8.47
C VAL A 128 14.28 -10.40 -6.99
N ASN A 129 15.18 -10.80 -6.08
CA ASN A 129 15.01 -10.65 -4.63
C ASN A 129 14.86 -9.18 -4.22
N ARG A 130 15.67 -8.29 -4.78
CA ARG A 130 15.58 -6.85 -4.50
C ARG A 130 14.23 -6.29 -4.93
N GLY A 131 13.76 -6.64 -6.13
CA GLY A 131 12.45 -6.23 -6.64
C GLY A 131 11.32 -6.68 -5.72
N VAL A 132 11.26 -7.97 -5.38
CA VAL A 132 10.26 -8.55 -4.47
C VAL A 132 10.32 -7.88 -3.10
N LYS A 133 11.52 -7.74 -2.51
CA LYS A 133 11.73 -7.09 -1.21
C LYS A 133 11.18 -5.66 -1.18
N ASN A 134 11.49 -4.87 -2.20
CA ASN A 134 11.06 -3.49 -2.26
C ASN A 134 9.54 -3.39 -2.37
N LEU A 135 8.92 -4.25 -3.18
CA LEU A 135 7.47 -4.25 -3.37
C LEU A 135 6.72 -4.67 -2.09
N ILE A 136 7.20 -5.70 -1.39
CA ILE A 136 6.64 -6.12 -0.09
C ILE A 136 6.62 -4.95 0.91
N HIS A 137 7.72 -4.20 1.03
CA HIS A 137 7.76 -3.04 1.92
C HIS A 137 6.73 -1.98 1.53
N GLN A 138 6.56 -1.72 0.23
CA GLN A 138 5.57 -0.75 -0.23
C GLN A 138 4.14 -1.22 0.03
N HIS A 139 3.84 -2.51 -0.15
CA HIS A 139 2.53 -3.05 0.16
C HIS A 139 2.23 -3.01 1.66
N PHE A 140 3.22 -3.29 2.52
CA PHE A 140 3.07 -3.10 3.96
C PHE A 140 2.79 -1.64 4.33
N ASN A 141 3.55 -0.69 3.78
CA ASN A 141 3.32 0.74 4.04
C ASN A 141 1.94 1.18 3.55
N GLY A 142 1.53 0.74 2.35
CA GLY A 142 0.20 1.00 1.81
C GLY A 142 -0.92 0.46 2.71
N LEU A 143 -0.79 -0.77 3.20
CA LEU A 143 -1.73 -1.37 4.14
C LEU A 143 -1.80 -0.58 5.45
N LEU A 144 -0.65 -0.26 6.04
CA LEU A 144 -0.58 0.47 7.30
C LEU A 144 -1.22 1.86 7.18
N HIS A 145 -1.00 2.56 6.07
CA HIS A 145 -1.62 3.87 5.85
C HIS A 145 -3.13 3.75 5.68
N ALA A 146 -3.61 2.76 4.92
CA ALA A 146 -5.04 2.55 4.72
C ALA A 146 -5.74 2.21 6.04
N ILE A 147 -5.18 1.28 6.83
CA ILE A 147 -5.68 0.93 8.16
C ILE A 147 -5.59 2.15 9.11
N GLY A 148 -4.50 2.90 9.08
CA GLY A 148 -4.32 4.09 9.90
C GLY A 148 -5.44 5.12 9.67
N VAL A 149 -5.77 5.41 8.40
CA VAL A 149 -6.90 6.28 8.07
C VAL A 149 -8.23 5.71 8.56
N ILE A 150 -8.48 4.40 8.38
CA ILE A 150 -9.71 3.76 8.88
C ILE A 150 -9.83 3.91 10.40
N LEU A 151 -8.77 3.61 11.15
CA LEU A 151 -8.77 3.66 12.61
C LEU A 151 -8.98 5.10 13.11
N LEU A 152 -8.32 6.09 12.51
CA LEU A 152 -8.51 7.49 12.86
C LEU A 152 -9.91 7.98 12.50
N GLN A 153 -10.42 7.58 11.34
CA GLN A 153 -11.77 7.93 10.91
C GLN A 153 -12.82 7.37 11.87
N LEU A 154 -12.66 6.12 12.30
CA LEU A 154 -13.54 5.52 13.30
C LEU A 154 -13.42 6.24 14.64
N GLY A 155 -12.19 6.44 15.15
CA GLY A 155 -11.96 6.94 16.50
C GLY A 155 -12.15 8.45 16.71
N LEU A 156 -12.04 9.28 15.66
CA LEU A 156 -12.07 10.74 15.80
C LEU A 156 -13.28 11.40 15.12
N VAL A 157 -13.99 10.68 14.26
CA VAL A 157 -15.07 11.25 13.43
C VAL A 157 -16.38 10.47 13.54
N VAL A 158 -16.31 9.14 13.64
CA VAL A 158 -17.51 8.29 13.70
C VAL A 158 -18.01 8.11 15.13
N PHE A 159 -17.12 7.77 16.05
CA PHE A 159 -17.37 7.71 17.49
C PHE A 159 -17.13 9.06 18.14
#